data_AF-A0A431PIU7-F1
#
_entry.id   AF-A0A431PIU7-F1
#
_cell.length_a   1.000
_cell.length_b   1.000
_cell.length_c   1.000
_cell.angle_alpha   90.00
_cell.angle_beta   90.00
_cell.angle_gamma   90.00
#
_symmetry.space_group_name_H-M   'P 1'
#
loop_
_entity.id
_entity.type
_entity.pdbx_description
1 polymer ?
#
loop_
_entity_poly.entity_id
_entity_poly.type
_entity_poly.pdbx_seq_one_letter_code
_entity_poly.pdbx_strand_id
1 'polypeptide(L)'
;MRAVLSSEFLEHEGLCWRFVEAQNRISTLKLVDSLEEQEILELVCEESKPVVPETCRDLDYLLATPFRYWPAPKGSRFRRERQTDGVFYCAEHQDTAAAEISFYRLLFYSESPGLKPPGNGEEFTCFSVKLASLRCIDLTKEPFLRDRAKWTAPHNYSACHDLADRAREAAAELIRYESVRDPMARANIAVLQPSAFSSRAPISRETWHIHVKATTVLTVCEFPRRALEFDIAHFSADARLASLQLER
;
A
#
# COMPACT_ATOMS: atom_id res chain seq x y z
N MET A 1 16.06 0.42 25.73
CA MET A 1 15.73 0.78 24.33
C MET A 1 14.22 0.98 24.12
N ARG A 2 13.36 0.06 24.57
CA ARG A 2 11.88 0.19 24.53
C ARG A 2 11.33 1.52 25.06
N ALA A 3 11.78 1.94 26.25
CA ALA A 3 11.32 3.18 26.90
C ALA A 3 11.69 4.48 26.15
N VAL A 4 12.75 4.47 25.32
CA VAL A 4 13.22 5.65 24.58
C VAL A 4 12.40 5.87 23.31
N LEU A 5 11.76 4.83 22.79
CA LEU A 5 10.96 4.97 21.57
C LEU A 5 9.49 5.26 21.89
N SER A 6 8.99 4.75 23.02
CA SER A 6 7.65 5.06 23.51
C SER A 6 7.49 6.50 23.99
N SER A 7 8.58 7.19 24.37
CA SER A 7 8.55 8.63 24.68
C SER A 7 8.31 9.50 23.46
N GLU A 8 8.59 8.98 22.26
CA GLU A 8 8.43 9.69 20.98
C GLU A 8 7.06 9.46 20.34
N PHE A 9 6.16 8.79 21.04
CA PHE A 9 4.81 8.55 20.54
C PHE A 9 4.01 9.84 20.46
N LEU A 10 3.35 9.99 19.32
CA LEU A 10 2.43 11.08 19.05
C LEU A 10 1.03 10.53 18.79
N GLU A 11 0.06 11.39 19.03
CA GLU A 11 -1.30 11.17 18.57
C GLU A 11 -1.39 11.35 17.05
N HIS A 12 -2.12 10.45 16.41
CA HIS A 12 -2.51 10.55 15.01
C HIS A 12 -3.97 10.16 14.88
N GLU A 13 -4.77 11.05 14.32
CA GLU A 13 -6.14 10.79 13.90
C GLU A 13 -6.34 11.36 12.49
N GLY A 14 -6.95 10.59 11.60
CA GLY A 14 -7.18 11.07 10.25
C GLY A 14 -7.84 10.07 9.33
N LEU A 15 -8.27 10.57 8.17
CA LEU A 15 -8.71 9.76 7.05
C LEU A 15 -7.50 9.46 6.16
N CYS A 16 -7.27 8.20 5.85
CA CYS A 16 -6.16 7.75 5.01
C CYS A 16 -6.67 6.92 3.82
N TRP A 17 -5.92 6.94 2.72
CA TRP A 17 -6.33 6.42 1.42
C TRP A 17 -5.43 5.29 0.96
N ARG A 18 -6.03 4.26 0.36
CA ARG A 18 -5.30 3.12 -0.19
C ARG A 18 -5.90 2.71 -1.53
N PHE A 19 -5.03 2.34 -2.47
CA PHE A 19 -5.40 1.70 -3.73
C PHE A 19 -5.19 0.19 -3.62
N VAL A 20 -6.11 -0.57 -4.21
CA VAL A 20 -6.00 -2.02 -4.43
C VAL A 20 -6.54 -2.37 -5.81
N GLU A 21 -6.05 -3.45 -6.42
CA GLU A 21 -6.62 -3.95 -7.66
C GLU A 21 -8.08 -4.37 -7.44
N ALA A 22 -8.98 -4.03 -8.37
CA ALA A 22 -10.42 -4.24 -8.22
C ALA A 22 -10.87 -5.72 -8.43
N GLN A 23 -9.96 -6.62 -8.81
CA GLN A 23 -10.31 -7.88 -9.47
C GLN A 23 -10.56 -9.11 -8.58
N ASN A 24 -11.32 -9.00 -7.48
CA ASN A 24 -11.58 -10.20 -6.66
C ASN A 24 -12.74 -11.10 -7.14
N ARG A 25 -13.77 -10.57 -7.81
CA ARG A 25 -14.96 -11.36 -8.19
C ARG A 25 -15.06 -11.74 -9.68
N ILE A 26 -14.49 -10.92 -10.57
CA ILE A 26 -14.64 -11.11 -12.03
C ILE A 26 -13.52 -12.02 -12.60
N SER A 27 -12.42 -12.19 -11.88
CA SER A 27 -11.26 -12.94 -12.36
C SER A 27 -11.52 -14.45 -12.43
N THR A 28 -12.18 -15.01 -11.41
CA THR A 28 -12.51 -16.44 -11.29
C THR A 28 -13.72 -16.84 -12.14
N LEU A 29 -14.66 -15.91 -12.41
CA LEU A 29 -15.81 -16.15 -13.30
C LEU A 29 -15.43 -16.62 -14.70
N LYS A 30 -14.20 -16.32 -15.18
CA LYS A 30 -13.70 -16.78 -16.48
C LYS A 30 -13.32 -18.27 -16.50
N LEU A 31 -13.28 -18.92 -15.34
CA LEU A 31 -12.83 -20.30 -15.15
C LEU A 31 -13.99 -21.29 -14.95
N VAL A 32 -15.23 -20.81 -14.94
CA VAL A 32 -16.43 -21.59 -14.60
C VAL A 32 -17.56 -21.32 -15.59
N ASP A 33 -18.44 -22.30 -15.78
CA ASP A 33 -19.55 -22.22 -16.74
C ASP A 33 -20.88 -21.80 -16.07
N SER A 34 -20.92 -21.78 -14.74
CA SER A 34 -22.13 -21.43 -13.97
C SER A 34 -21.83 -20.69 -12.66
N LEU A 35 -22.85 -20.04 -12.10
CA LEU A 35 -22.75 -19.39 -10.78
C LEU A 35 -22.57 -20.39 -9.64
N GLU A 36 -23.13 -21.61 -9.77
CA GLU A 36 -22.93 -22.67 -8.78
C GLU A 36 -21.47 -23.14 -8.76
N GLU A 37 -20.86 -23.33 -9.93
CA GLU A 37 -19.43 -23.62 -10.02
C GLU A 37 -18.57 -22.48 -9.48
N GLN A 38 -18.96 -21.22 -9.72
CA GLN A 38 -18.28 -20.07 -9.12
C GLN A 38 -18.32 -20.11 -7.59
N GLU A 39 -19.46 -20.44 -6.98
CA GLU A 39 -19.59 -20.56 -5.53
C GLU A 39 -18.67 -21.66 -4.97
N ILE A 40 -18.60 -22.80 -5.64
CA ILE A 40 -17.69 -23.89 -5.27
C ILE A 40 -16.23 -23.45 -5.41
N LEU A 41 -15.87 -22.79 -6.51
CA LEU A 41 -14.51 -22.29 -6.73
C LEU A 41 -14.10 -21.26 -5.66
N GLU A 42 -14.98 -20.33 -5.32
CA GLU A 42 -14.74 -19.36 -4.25
C GLU A 42 -14.55 -20.04 -2.89
N LEU A 43 -15.35 -21.07 -2.58
CA LEU A 43 -15.19 -21.87 -1.34
C LEU A 43 -13.83 -22.57 -1.29
N VAL A 44 -13.45 -23.28 -2.36
CA VAL A 44 -12.14 -23.96 -2.45
C VAL A 44 -10.99 -22.96 -2.36
N CYS A 45 -11.11 -21.81 -3.04
CA CYS A 45 -10.14 -20.74 -2.95
C CYS A 45 -10.04 -20.19 -1.51
N GLU A 46 -11.17 -20.01 -0.81
CA GLU A 46 -11.19 -19.53 0.57
C GLU A 46 -10.56 -20.52 1.55
N GLU A 47 -10.81 -21.82 1.40
CA GLU A 47 -10.22 -22.89 2.21
C GLU A 47 -8.68 -22.94 2.11
N SER A 48 -8.13 -22.53 0.96
CA SER A 48 -6.67 -22.49 0.75
C SER A 48 -5.97 -21.29 1.39
N LYS A 49 -6.71 -20.25 1.79
CA LYS A 49 -6.14 -19.01 2.32
C LYS A 49 -5.75 -19.18 3.79
N PRO A 50 -4.71 -18.48 4.28
CA PRO A 50 -4.35 -18.48 5.69
C PRO A 50 -5.53 -18.06 6.58
N VAL A 51 -5.57 -18.52 7.83
CA VAL A 51 -6.59 -18.09 8.80
C VAL A 51 -6.45 -16.59 9.06
N VAL A 52 -7.58 -15.87 9.13
CA VAL A 52 -7.59 -14.46 9.52
C VAL A 52 -7.14 -14.35 10.98
N PRO A 53 -6.13 -13.51 11.31
CA PRO A 53 -5.72 -13.30 12.70
C PRO A 53 -6.87 -12.82 13.58
N GLU A 54 -6.89 -13.20 14.85
CA GLU A 54 -7.94 -12.81 15.81
C GLU A 54 -8.13 -11.29 15.87
N THR A 55 -7.02 -10.55 15.83
CA THR A 55 -7.01 -9.08 15.85
C THR A 55 -7.64 -8.43 14.61
N CYS A 56 -7.91 -9.21 13.56
CA CYS A 56 -8.49 -8.75 12.30
C CYS A 56 -9.86 -9.37 12.00
N ARG A 57 -10.40 -10.22 12.89
CA ARG A 57 -11.59 -11.05 12.63
C ARG A 57 -12.84 -10.21 12.29
N ASP A 58 -12.97 -9.04 12.94
CA ASP A 58 -14.08 -8.10 12.74
C ASP A 58 -13.79 -7.02 11.69
N LEU A 59 -12.66 -7.08 10.97
CA LEU A 59 -12.31 -6.11 9.94
C LEU A 59 -12.85 -6.55 8.57
N ASP A 60 -13.30 -5.58 7.78
CA ASP A 60 -13.53 -5.77 6.35
C ASP A 60 -12.26 -6.33 5.69
N TYR A 61 -12.43 -7.22 4.71
CA TYR A 61 -11.33 -7.91 4.05
C TYR A 61 -10.28 -6.95 3.46
N LEU A 62 -10.66 -5.74 3.04
CA LEU A 62 -9.74 -4.72 2.54
C LEU A 62 -8.77 -4.20 3.60
N LEU A 63 -9.17 -4.26 4.88
CA LEU A 63 -8.36 -3.87 6.03
C LEU A 63 -7.59 -5.07 6.60
N ALA A 64 -8.19 -6.27 6.60
CA ALA A 64 -7.60 -7.49 7.16
C ALA A 64 -6.50 -8.10 6.27
N THR A 65 -6.66 -8.03 4.94
CA THR A 65 -5.78 -8.68 3.96
C THR A 65 -4.28 -8.48 4.21
N PRO A 66 -3.78 -7.26 4.52
CA PRO A 66 -2.35 -7.04 4.74
C PRO A 66 -1.77 -7.74 5.98
N PHE A 67 -2.63 -8.16 6.92
CA PHE A 67 -2.27 -8.90 8.13
C PHE A 67 -2.51 -10.40 8.00
N ARG A 68 -3.26 -10.84 6.99
CA ARG A 68 -3.60 -12.25 6.75
C ARG A 68 -2.49 -13.01 6.01
N TYR A 69 -1.87 -12.39 5.01
CA TYR A 69 -0.98 -13.08 4.07
C TYR A 69 0.52 -12.91 4.40
N TRP A 70 1.29 -13.91 3.99
CA TRP A 70 2.76 -13.87 4.00
C TRP A 70 3.32 -12.71 3.18
N PRO A 71 4.47 -12.14 3.56
CA PRO A 71 5.07 -11.04 2.82
C PRO A 71 5.51 -11.49 1.42
N ALA A 72 5.55 -10.54 0.49
CA ALA A 72 6.23 -10.76 -0.78
C ALA A 72 7.71 -11.17 -0.56
N PRO A 73 8.32 -11.94 -1.47
CA PRO A 73 9.67 -12.48 -1.28
C PRO A 73 10.74 -11.44 -0.93
N LYS A 74 10.65 -10.23 -1.48
CA LYS A 74 11.61 -9.12 -1.28
C LYS A 74 11.26 -8.20 -0.11
N GLY A 75 10.20 -8.49 0.66
CA GLY A 75 9.67 -7.59 1.68
C GLY A 75 9.13 -6.26 1.13
N SER A 76 8.92 -5.29 2.02
CA SER A 76 8.50 -3.92 1.72
C SER A 76 9.18 -2.93 2.67
N ARG A 77 8.88 -1.62 2.59
CA ARG A 77 9.62 -0.58 3.33
C ARG A 77 9.69 -0.82 4.85
N PHE A 78 8.60 -1.26 5.47
CA PHE A 78 8.51 -1.49 6.94
C PHE A 78 8.09 -2.93 7.31
N ARG A 79 8.26 -3.88 6.37
CA ARG A 79 8.06 -5.31 6.58
C ARG A 79 9.21 -6.07 5.92
N ARG A 80 10.06 -6.72 6.71
CA ARG A 80 11.19 -7.50 6.19
C ARG A 80 10.72 -8.81 5.55
N GLU A 81 11.61 -9.43 4.80
CA GLU A 81 11.39 -10.77 4.26
C GLU A 81 11.07 -11.76 5.39
N ARG A 82 10.13 -12.68 5.15
CA ARG A 82 9.69 -13.71 6.12
C ARG A 82 9.05 -13.18 7.41
N GLN A 83 8.82 -11.88 7.57
CA GLN A 83 8.11 -11.34 8.73
C GLN A 83 6.61 -11.66 8.64
N THR A 84 6.12 -12.43 9.62
CA THR A 84 4.70 -12.81 9.71
C THR A 84 3.81 -11.61 9.96
N ASP A 85 4.24 -10.66 10.78
CA ASP A 85 3.47 -9.46 11.09
C ASP A 85 3.19 -8.63 9.84
N GLY A 86 1.91 -8.38 9.58
CA GLY A 86 1.45 -7.57 8.47
C GLY A 86 1.80 -6.09 8.60
N VAL A 87 1.66 -5.38 7.48
CA VAL A 87 1.67 -3.91 7.44
C VAL A 87 0.62 -3.46 6.44
N PHE A 88 -0.31 -2.63 6.89
CA PHE A 88 -1.23 -1.94 6.00
C PHE A 88 -0.64 -0.58 5.60
N TYR A 89 -0.49 -0.36 4.30
CA TYR A 89 0.05 0.89 3.74
C TYR A 89 -1.07 1.76 3.19
N CYS A 90 -1.05 3.03 3.54
CA CYS A 90 -1.97 4.05 3.04
C CYS A 90 -1.32 5.43 3.07
N ALA A 91 -2.01 6.45 2.57
CA ALA A 91 -1.54 7.83 2.58
C ALA A 91 -2.55 8.80 3.17
N GLU A 92 -2.07 9.89 3.77
CA GLU A 92 -2.95 10.94 4.31
C GLU A 92 -3.72 11.66 3.19
N HIS A 93 -3.18 11.65 1.96
CA HIS A 93 -3.83 12.21 0.78
C HIS A 93 -4.04 11.17 -0.30
N GLN A 94 -5.20 11.24 -0.96
CA GLN A 94 -5.53 10.38 -2.09
C GLN A 94 -4.50 10.46 -3.23
N ASP A 95 -4.00 11.66 -3.52
CA ASP A 95 -3.00 11.93 -4.56
C ASP A 95 -1.67 11.23 -4.28
N THR A 96 -1.28 11.17 -3.01
CA THR A 96 -0.08 10.47 -2.54
C THR A 96 -0.25 8.96 -2.74
N ALA A 97 -1.44 8.42 -2.42
CA ALA A 97 -1.76 7.02 -2.69
C ALA A 97 -1.79 6.72 -4.19
N ALA A 98 -2.28 7.66 -5.02
CA ALA A 98 -2.28 7.56 -6.48
C ALA A 98 -0.85 7.58 -7.06
N ALA A 99 0.05 8.40 -6.51
CA ALA A 99 1.46 8.44 -6.89
C ALA A 99 2.18 7.12 -6.55
N GLU A 100 1.92 6.57 -5.36
CA GLU A 100 2.46 5.28 -4.95
C GLU A 100 2.01 4.14 -5.88
N ILE A 101 0.70 4.02 -6.15
CA ILE A 101 0.22 2.95 -7.04
C ILE A 101 0.70 3.14 -8.48
N SER A 102 0.78 4.38 -8.99
CA SER A 102 1.32 4.69 -10.32
C SER A 102 2.78 4.20 -10.45
N PHE A 103 3.60 4.46 -9.43
CA PHE A 103 4.97 3.95 -9.37
C PHE A 103 5.01 2.42 -9.40
N TYR A 104 4.17 1.74 -8.60
CA TYR A 104 4.14 0.29 -8.58
C TYR A 104 3.62 -0.32 -9.89
N ARG A 105 2.74 0.36 -10.64
CA ARG A 105 2.37 -0.06 -12.00
C ARG A 105 3.54 0.03 -12.97
N LEU A 106 4.31 1.11 -12.92
CA LEU A 106 5.54 1.22 -13.71
C LEU A 106 6.54 0.13 -13.35
N LEU A 107 6.73 -0.13 -12.06
CA LEU A 107 7.61 -1.18 -11.59
C LEU A 107 7.15 -2.56 -12.08
N PHE A 108 5.85 -2.85 -12.02
CA PHE A 108 5.28 -4.09 -12.53
C PHE A 108 5.60 -4.32 -14.02
N TYR A 109 5.40 -3.32 -14.87
CA TYR A 109 5.73 -3.43 -16.30
C TYR A 109 7.24 -3.47 -16.55
N SER A 110 8.04 -2.76 -15.74
CA SER A 110 9.51 -2.81 -15.82
C SER A 110 10.08 -4.19 -15.45
N GLU A 111 9.44 -4.89 -14.51
CA GLU A 111 9.78 -6.25 -14.08
C GLU A 111 9.10 -7.34 -14.94
N SER A 112 8.27 -6.97 -15.92
CA SER A 112 7.52 -7.90 -16.81
C SER A 112 7.80 -7.64 -18.30
N PRO A 113 9.01 -7.92 -18.81
CA PRO A 113 9.36 -7.66 -20.21
C PRO A 113 8.38 -8.33 -21.19
N GLY A 114 7.92 -7.57 -22.19
CA GLY A 114 6.99 -8.02 -23.21
C GLY A 114 5.50 -7.91 -22.84
N LEU A 115 5.17 -7.61 -21.57
CA LEU A 115 3.80 -7.33 -21.17
C LEU A 115 3.43 -5.88 -21.52
N LYS A 116 2.30 -5.71 -22.23
CA LYS A 116 1.80 -4.40 -22.64
C LYS A 116 0.68 -3.93 -21.70
N PRO A 117 0.65 -2.64 -21.30
CA PRO A 117 -0.49 -2.10 -20.58
C PRO A 117 -1.80 -2.23 -21.39
N PRO A 118 -2.93 -2.55 -20.75
CA PRO A 118 -4.21 -2.62 -21.45
C PRO A 118 -4.63 -1.24 -21.96
N GLY A 119 -5.23 -1.19 -23.16
CA GLY A 119 -5.64 0.07 -23.78
C GLY A 119 -6.63 0.88 -22.94
N ASN A 120 -7.56 0.20 -22.27
CA ASN A 120 -8.59 0.81 -21.42
C ASN A 120 -8.11 1.17 -20.00
N GLY A 121 -6.82 0.96 -19.70
CA GLY A 121 -6.31 1.12 -18.34
C GLY A 121 -6.66 -0.07 -17.45
N GLU A 122 -5.99 -0.09 -16.29
CA GLU A 122 -6.20 -1.08 -15.25
C GLU A 122 -7.09 -0.50 -14.16
N GLU A 123 -8.09 -1.27 -13.73
CA GLU A 123 -9.07 -0.83 -12.74
C GLU A 123 -8.57 -1.08 -11.30
N PHE A 124 -8.69 -0.04 -10.48
CA PHE A 124 -8.34 -0.04 -9.07
C PHE A 124 -9.50 0.49 -8.23
N THR A 125 -9.61 -0.05 -7.02
CA THR A 125 -10.43 0.56 -5.97
C THR A 125 -9.55 1.44 -5.10
N CYS A 126 -9.83 2.75 -5.07
CA CYS A 126 -9.33 3.64 -4.05
C CYS A 126 -10.34 3.67 -2.89
N PHE A 127 -9.90 3.39 -1.68
CA PHE A 127 -10.78 3.45 -0.51
C PHE A 127 -10.14 4.20 0.63
N SER A 128 -10.98 4.79 1.48
CA SER A 128 -10.55 5.51 2.66
C SER A 128 -10.81 4.73 3.95
N VAL A 129 -9.93 4.91 4.93
CA VAL A 129 -10.02 4.32 6.28
C VAL A 129 -9.80 5.40 7.32
N LYS A 130 -10.50 5.31 8.45
CA LYS A 130 -10.26 6.18 9.59
C LYS A 130 -9.23 5.52 10.52
N LEU A 131 -8.15 6.25 10.81
CA LEU A 131 -7.13 5.85 11.76
C LEU A 131 -7.22 6.73 13.01
N ALA A 132 -7.00 6.13 14.18
CA ALA A 132 -6.82 6.85 15.44
C ALA A 132 -5.85 6.05 16.33
N SER A 133 -4.79 6.69 16.82
CA SER A 133 -3.80 6.06 17.67
C SER A 133 -3.05 7.09 18.51
N LEU A 134 -2.74 6.74 19.76
CA LEU A 134 -1.83 7.50 20.63
C LEU A 134 -0.37 7.02 20.52
N ARG A 135 -0.10 6.05 19.65
CA ARG A 135 1.19 5.33 19.54
C ARG A 135 1.72 5.39 18.12
N CYS A 136 1.74 6.59 17.55
CA CYS A 136 2.31 6.87 16.23
C CYS A 136 3.76 7.34 16.37
N ILE A 137 4.65 6.78 15.56
CA ILE A 137 5.99 7.31 15.34
C ILE A 137 5.96 8.17 14.09
N ASP A 138 6.27 9.46 14.21
CA ASP A 138 6.33 10.38 13.08
C ASP A 138 7.77 10.62 12.64
N LEU A 139 8.17 10.00 11.53
CA LEU A 139 9.53 10.11 11.00
C LEU A 139 9.87 11.51 10.47
N THR A 140 8.85 12.35 10.25
CA THR A 140 9.05 13.73 9.77
C THR A 140 9.38 14.70 10.90
N LYS A 141 9.56 14.21 12.13
CA LYS A 141 9.90 15.00 13.32
C LYS A 141 11.20 14.51 13.96
N GLU A 142 11.84 15.38 14.72
CA GLU A 142 12.94 14.96 15.59
C GLU A 142 12.45 13.90 16.60
N PRO A 143 13.29 12.93 16.99
CA PRO A 143 14.69 12.75 16.60
C PRO A 143 14.90 11.97 15.28
N PHE A 144 13.83 11.57 14.60
CA PHE A 144 13.91 10.69 13.42
C PHE A 144 14.28 11.44 12.13
N LEU A 145 13.99 12.74 12.08
CA LEU A 145 14.27 13.60 10.93
C LEU A 145 15.76 13.65 10.58
N ARG A 146 16.65 13.57 11.58
CA ARG A 146 18.12 13.51 11.36
C ARG A 146 18.56 12.34 10.47
N ASP A 147 17.79 11.26 10.46
CA ASP A 147 18.07 10.03 9.71
C ASP A 147 17.26 9.97 8.40
N ARG A 148 16.67 11.09 7.95
CA ARG A 148 15.80 11.18 6.76
C ARG A 148 16.34 10.45 5.55
N ALA A 149 17.58 10.73 5.16
CA ALA A 149 18.21 10.11 4.00
C ALA A 149 18.23 8.56 4.06
N LYS A 150 18.26 7.97 5.26
CA LYS A 150 18.25 6.52 5.45
C LYS A 150 16.86 5.93 5.22
N TRP A 151 15.82 6.52 5.82
CA TRP A 151 14.46 5.98 5.72
C TRP A 151 13.72 6.40 4.44
N THR A 152 14.21 7.41 3.72
CA THR A 152 13.76 7.78 2.35
C THR A 152 14.53 7.07 1.23
N ALA A 153 15.45 6.13 1.53
CA ALA A 153 16.17 5.42 0.49
C ALA A 153 15.18 4.70 -0.46
N PRO A 154 15.32 4.82 -1.80
CA PRO A 154 14.29 4.33 -2.75
C PRO A 154 14.08 2.81 -2.72
N HIS A 155 15.17 2.05 -2.60
CA HIS A 155 15.15 0.58 -2.69
C HIS A 155 15.93 -0.14 -1.57
N ASN A 156 16.71 0.58 -0.74
CA ASN A 156 17.35 0.00 0.44
C ASN A 156 16.47 0.25 1.67
N TYR A 157 15.87 -0.79 2.21
CA TYR A 157 14.94 -0.69 3.35
C TYR A 157 15.53 -1.13 4.68
N SER A 158 16.84 -1.42 4.77
CA SER A 158 17.44 -1.95 6.01
C SER A 158 17.19 -1.06 7.23
N ALA A 159 17.42 0.24 7.11
CA ALA A 159 17.16 1.20 8.18
C ALA A 159 15.68 1.27 8.58
N CYS A 160 14.77 1.14 7.61
CA CYS A 160 13.34 1.11 7.87
C CYS A 160 12.92 -0.21 8.54
N HIS A 161 13.50 -1.34 8.16
CA HIS A 161 13.24 -2.63 8.80
C HIS A 161 13.66 -2.61 10.27
N ASP A 162 14.86 -2.12 10.56
CA ASP A 162 15.37 -2.03 11.93
C ASP A 162 14.53 -1.06 12.78
N LEU A 163 14.11 0.06 12.19
CA LEU A 163 13.19 0.99 12.84
C LEU A 163 11.81 0.34 13.09
N ALA A 164 11.26 -0.40 12.13
CA ALA A 164 9.96 -1.02 12.25
C ALA A 164 9.93 -2.15 13.29
N ASP A 165 11.03 -2.89 13.45
CA ASP A 165 11.15 -3.92 14.48
C ASP A 165 11.18 -3.27 15.87
N ARG A 166 12.00 -2.22 16.05
CA ARG A 166 12.03 -1.44 17.28
C ARG A 166 10.69 -0.78 17.60
N ALA A 167 9.98 -0.31 16.57
CA ALA A 167 8.63 0.23 16.71
C ALA A 167 7.66 -0.83 17.25
N ARG A 168 7.69 -2.05 16.71
CA ARG A 168 6.87 -3.17 17.19
C ARG A 168 7.24 -3.57 18.62
N GLU A 169 8.52 -3.65 18.95
CA GLU A 169 8.98 -3.90 20.33
C GLU A 169 8.45 -2.84 21.31
N ALA A 170 8.43 -1.57 20.89
CA ALA A 170 7.85 -0.47 21.67
C ALA A 170 6.30 -0.45 21.67
N ALA A 171 5.66 -1.37 20.95
CA ALA A 171 4.21 -1.42 20.75
C ALA A 171 3.63 -0.17 20.08
N ALA A 172 4.38 0.40 19.13
CA ALA A 172 3.87 1.40 18.20
C ALA A 172 2.79 0.77 17.29
N GLU A 173 1.76 1.53 16.99
CA GLU A 173 0.67 1.09 16.13
C GLU A 173 0.79 1.63 14.71
N LEU A 174 1.39 2.83 14.56
CA LEU A 174 1.54 3.54 13.30
C LEU A 174 2.98 4.04 13.13
N ILE A 175 3.45 4.06 11.88
CA ILE A 175 4.60 4.84 11.46
C ILE A 175 4.14 5.80 10.37
N ARG A 176 4.26 7.11 10.62
CA ARG A 176 4.05 8.17 9.64
C ARG A 176 5.38 8.56 9.00
N TYR A 177 5.41 8.64 7.68
CA TYR A 177 6.65 8.86 6.93
C TYR A 177 6.36 9.53 5.59
N GLU A 178 7.34 10.23 5.01
CA GLU A 178 7.16 10.87 3.70
C GLU A 178 7.08 9.83 2.57
N SER A 179 6.18 10.08 1.61
CA SER A 179 6.20 9.36 0.34
C SER A 179 7.39 9.82 -0.49
N VAL A 180 8.22 8.87 -0.90
CA VAL A 180 9.32 9.11 -1.86
C VAL A 180 8.84 9.15 -3.31
N ARG A 181 7.55 8.90 -3.56
CA ARG A 181 6.94 8.88 -4.91
C ARG A 181 5.98 10.02 -5.14
N ASP A 182 5.48 10.65 -4.09
CA ASP A 182 4.66 11.86 -4.21
C ASP A 182 5.55 13.07 -4.52
N PRO A 183 5.30 13.82 -5.61
CA PRO A 183 6.04 15.05 -5.92
C PRO A 183 6.04 16.08 -4.80
N MET A 184 5.01 16.09 -3.95
CA MET A 184 4.91 17.00 -2.82
C MET A 184 5.50 16.42 -1.52
N ALA A 185 6.06 15.21 -1.56
CA ALA A 185 6.59 14.49 -0.39
C ALA A 185 5.61 14.42 0.80
N ARG A 186 4.29 14.36 0.54
CA ARG A 186 3.28 14.23 1.60
C ARG A 186 3.35 12.84 2.24
N ALA A 187 2.69 12.69 3.39
CA ALA A 187 2.92 11.53 4.23
C ALA A 187 2.10 10.30 3.82
N ASN A 188 2.78 9.16 3.92
CA ASN A 188 2.23 7.83 4.03
C ASN A 188 2.15 7.39 5.50
N ILE A 189 1.26 6.43 5.76
CA ILE A 189 1.12 5.74 7.03
C ILE A 189 1.31 4.24 6.82
N ALA A 190 2.20 3.66 7.61
CA ALA A 190 2.34 2.21 7.79
C ALA A 190 1.65 1.81 9.09
N VAL A 191 0.52 1.15 8.98
CA VAL A 191 -0.24 0.60 10.11
C VAL A 191 0.37 -0.75 10.48
N LEU A 192 0.96 -0.82 11.67
CA LEU A 192 1.61 -2.01 12.22
C LEU A 192 0.64 -2.86 13.03
N GLN A 193 -0.38 -2.25 13.63
CA GLN A 193 -1.35 -2.91 14.49
C GLN A 193 -2.78 -2.63 14.01
N PRO A 194 -3.63 -3.67 13.85
CA PRO A 194 -5.03 -3.50 13.44
C PRO A 194 -5.86 -2.65 14.41
N SER A 195 -5.43 -2.50 15.67
CA SER A 195 -6.10 -1.65 16.66
C SER A 195 -6.14 -0.16 16.29
N ALA A 196 -5.26 0.29 15.37
CA ALA A 196 -5.26 1.69 14.92
C ALA A 196 -6.43 2.06 14.02
N PHE A 197 -7.16 1.07 13.46
CA PHE A 197 -8.37 1.34 12.70
C PHE A 197 -9.50 1.75 13.64
N SER A 198 -9.96 3.00 13.53
CA SER A 198 -11.12 3.49 14.27
C SER A 198 -12.45 3.18 13.58
N SER A 199 -12.40 2.63 12.36
CA SER A 199 -13.54 2.01 11.66
C SER A 199 -13.20 0.58 11.26
N ARG A 200 -14.19 -0.31 11.33
CA ARG A 200 -14.05 -1.73 10.94
C ARG A 200 -14.15 -1.96 9.44
N ALA A 201 -14.65 -1.00 8.68
CA ALA A 201 -14.81 -1.05 7.23
C ALA A 201 -14.36 0.25 6.55
N PRO A 202 -14.06 0.25 5.24
CA PRO A 202 -13.78 1.46 4.49
C PRO A 202 -14.89 2.50 4.61
N ILE A 203 -14.53 3.77 4.68
CA ILE A 203 -15.47 4.90 4.77
C ILE A 203 -16.03 5.28 3.41
N SER A 204 -15.17 5.29 2.38
CA SER A 204 -15.55 5.50 0.98
C SER A 204 -14.79 4.54 0.07
N ARG A 205 -15.34 4.29 -1.12
CA ARG A 205 -14.73 3.52 -2.19
C ARG A 205 -14.98 4.25 -3.52
N GLU A 206 -13.96 4.33 -4.34
CA GLU A 206 -13.99 4.98 -5.64
C GLU A 206 -13.30 4.07 -6.67
N THR A 207 -13.86 4.04 -7.87
CA THR A 207 -13.27 3.33 -9.01
C THR A 207 -12.32 4.26 -9.74
N TRP A 208 -11.09 3.77 -9.94
CA TRP A 208 -10.02 4.50 -10.61
C TRP A 208 -9.43 3.65 -11.73
N HIS A 209 -9.11 4.27 -12.85
CA HIS A 209 -8.42 3.66 -13.98
C HIS A 209 -7.00 4.21 -14.07
N ILE A 210 -6.01 3.33 -14.12
CA ILE A 210 -4.61 3.69 -14.30
C ILE A 210 -4.17 3.32 -15.71
N HIS A 211 -3.74 4.31 -16.48
CA HIS A 211 -3.19 4.14 -17.81
C HIS A 211 -1.68 4.42 -17.79
N VAL A 212 -0.88 3.38 -17.97
CA VAL A 212 0.57 3.52 -18.19
C VAL A 212 0.81 3.81 -19.68
N LYS A 213 1.43 4.95 -19.97
CA LYS A 213 1.80 5.42 -21.31
C LYS A 213 3.33 5.51 -21.43
N ALA A 214 3.84 5.79 -22.63
CA ALA A 214 5.28 5.84 -22.89
C ALA A 214 6.07 6.82 -22.00
N THR A 215 5.47 7.96 -21.63
CA THR A 215 6.12 9.01 -20.83
C THR A 215 5.37 9.40 -19.56
N THR A 216 4.12 8.95 -19.40
CA THR A 216 3.26 9.38 -18.30
C THR A 216 2.42 8.23 -17.75
N VAL A 217 1.95 8.40 -16.51
CA VAL A 217 0.90 7.58 -15.92
C VAL A 217 -0.30 8.48 -15.66
N LEU A 218 -1.44 8.13 -16.25
CA LEU A 218 -2.72 8.82 -16.04
C LEU A 218 -3.55 8.01 -15.05
N THR A 219 -3.96 8.62 -13.96
CA THR A 219 -4.80 7.99 -12.93
C THR A 219 -6.12 8.74 -12.84
N VAL A 220 -7.22 8.11 -13.25
CA VAL A 220 -8.51 8.76 -13.50
C VAL A 220 -9.59 8.15 -12.62
N CYS A 221 -10.26 8.96 -11.80
CA CYS A 221 -11.43 8.55 -11.02
C CYS A 221 -12.69 8.66 -11.87
N GLU A 222 -13.55 7.63 -11.83
CA GLU A 222 -14.84 7.64 -12.50
C GLU A 222 -15.80 8.66 -11.87
N PHE A 223 -15.96 8.60 -10.54
CA PHE A 223 -16.84 9.49 -9.79
C PHE A 223 -16.36 9.69 -8.34
N PRO A 224 -16.20 10.94 -7.87
CA PRO A 224 -16.30 12.18 -8.64
C PRO A 224 -15.18 12.27 -9.68
N ARG A 225 -15.49 12.82 -10.87
CA ARG A 225 -14.52 12.86 -11.97
C ARG A 225 -13.29 13.66 -11.55
N ARG A 226 -12.15 12.98 -11.51
CA ARG A 226 -10.85 13.54 -11.14
C ARG A 226 -9.78 12.84 -11.96
N ALA A 227 -8.70 13.54 -12.29
CA ALA A 227 -7.55 12.95 -12.96
C ALA A 227 -6.25 13.48 -12.37
N LEU A 228 -5.26 12.61 -12.29
CA LEU A 228 -3.90 12.91 -11.90
C LEU A 228 -2.97 12.40 -12.99
N GLU A 229 -1.92 13.17 -13.26
CA GLU A 229 -0.91 12.86 -14.26
C GLU A 229 0.46 12.88 -13.58
N PHE A 230 1.23 11.82 -13.80
CA PHE A 230 2.58 11.68 -13.29
C PHE A 230 3.54 11.44 -14.45
N ASP A 231 4.52 12.32 -14.64
CA ASP A 231 5.62 12.10 -15.57
C ASP A 231 6.49 10.95 -15.06
N ILE A 232 6.81 9.99 -15.93
CA ILE A 232 7.70 8.86 -15.57
C ILE A 232 9.08 9.36 -15.13
N ALA A 233 9.54 10.50 -15.67
CA ALA A 233 10.80 11.13 -15.27
C ALA A 233 10.84 11.46 -13.77
N HIS A 234 9.70 11.72 -13.13
CA HIS A 234 9.61 11.94 -11.68
C HIS A 234 10.07 10.71 -10.88
N PHE A 235 9.85 9.51 -11.40
CA PHE A 235 10.24 8.26 -10.76
C PHE A 235 11.64 7.76 -11.14
N SER A 236 12.32 8.44 -12.07
CA SER A 236 13.59 7.98 -12.67
C SER A 236 14.76 7.86 -11.68
N ALA A 237 14.70 8.53 -10.53
CA ALA A 237 15.69 8.39 -9.46
C ALA A 237 15.69 6.99 -8.83
N ASP A 238 14.62 6.20 -9.00
CA ASP A 238 14.57 4.81 -8.57
C ASP A 238 15.13 3.89 -9.67
N ALA A 239 16.35 3.39 -9.43
CA ALA A 239 17.06 2.52 -10.37
C ALA A 239 16.29 1.24 -10.76
N ARG A 240 15.25 0.85 -10.02
CA ARG A 240 14.39 -0.29 -10.36
C ARG A 240 13.59 -0.08 -11.65
N LEU A 241 13.40 1.17 -12.08
CA LEU A 241 12.72 1.49 -13.34
C LEU A 241 13.68 1.53 -14.54
N ALA A 242 14.98 1.27 -14.36
CA ALA A 242 15.98 1.38 -15.43
C ALA A 242 15.72 0.44 -16.62
N SER A 243 15.02 -0.68 -16.42
CA SER A 243 14.65 -1.62 -17.48
C SER A 243 13.28 -1.35 -18.12
N LEU A 244 12.62 -0.24 -17.77
CA LEU A 244 11.30 0.08 -18.30
C LEU A 244 11.37 0.31 -19.82
N GLN A 245 10.66 -0.53 -20.57
CA GLN A 245 10.51 -0.44 -22.01
C GLN A 245 9.02 -0.32 -22.34
N LEU A 246 8.57 0.91 -22.58
CA LEU A 246 7.20 1.18 -23.03
C LEU A 246 7.25 1.61 -24.50
N GLU A 247 6.48 0.92 -25.34
CA GLU A 247 6.32 1.31 -26.74
C GLU A 247 5.54 2.63 -26.83
N ARG A 248 5.85 3.45 -27.85
CA ARG A 248 5.13 4.70 -28.15
C ARG A 248 3.83 4.43 -28.87
#